data_AF-A0A1E3AX96-F1
#
_entry.id   AF-A0A1E3AX96-F1
#
_cell.length_a   1.000
_cell.length_b   1.000
_cell.length_c   1.000
_cell.angle_alpha   90.00
_cell.angle_beta   90.00
_cell.angle_gamma   90.00
#
_symmetry.space_group_name_H-M   'P 1'
#
loop_
_entity.id
_entity.type
_entity.pdbx_description
1 polymer ?
#
loop_
_entity_poly.entity_id
_entity_poly.type
_entity_poly.pdbx_seq_one_letter_code
_entity_poly.pdbx_strand_id
1 'polypeptide(L)'
;MAVKVLITFGVLFAAPFCIGLFPVRFMPGEENKKDPVTVYLAGFLLMLAVFQLLAVPIILIKPWGFPQIVTLYSVLLVGLSAAGLITGRTVLKKMAEAVTGLFDKKGKFSWETFIYWLIAGGLIVFQIYMAYTHAFFDGDDAYYVAQSVIADQSNVLYRILPYTGLTTTVDVRHALATLPIWEAYLARISGIHPAIIAHSLLPLIFIPVTYLFYFQIGKRLLKKDYRKLAVFMILVSVLQIFGNTSIYTNSTFFLMRTWQGKSMLCNMVLLAVLWCLLSLWDNRGETKKEKQTGWWIVLCAVNMTAAMATTMGAFLTGLLIAVVGLVIAVRDRRPQVLPKLAASCIPCILYLAVYVILV
;
A
#
# COMPACT_ATOMS: atom_id res chain seq x y z
N MET A 1 -0.40 -25.35 10.65
CA MET A 1 0.22 -24.02 10.79
C MET A 1 0.96 -23.61 9.51
N ALA A 2 1.86 -24.43 8.97
CA ALA A 2 2.63 -24.12 7.75
C ALA A 2 1.78 -23.71 6.52
N VAL A 3 0.70 -24.44 6.21
CA VAL A 3 -0.19 -24.10 5.07
C VAL A 3 -0.83 -22.72 5.23
N LYS A 4 -1.25 -22.35 6.44
CA LYS A 4 -1.85 -21.05 6.74
C LYS A 4 -0.87 -19.91 6.45
N VAL A 5 0.36 -20.07 6.91
CA VAL A 5 1.45 -19.11 6.69
C VAL A 5 1.81 -19.00 5.22
N LEU A 6 1.87 -20.11 4.48
CA LEU A 6 2.16 -20.11 3.04
C LEU A 6 1.08 -19.39 2.24
N ILE A 7 -0.20 -19.56 2.57
CA ILE A 7 -1.30 -18.83 1.92
C ILE A 7 -1.17 -17.34 2.18
N THR A 8 -0.96 -16.94 3.44
CA THR A 8 -0.77 -15.54 3.81
C THR A 8 0.45 -14.93 3.10
N PHE A 9 1.57 -15.65 3.04
CA PHE A 9 2.76 -15.21 2.32
C PHE A 9 2.50 -15.08 0.81
N GLY A 10 1.81 -16.06 0.23
CA GLY A 10 1.42 -16.04 -1.18
C GLY A 10 0.60 -14.80 -1.54
N VAL A 11 -0.36 -14.43 -0.69
CA VAL A 11 -1.21 -13.25 -0.90
C VAL A 11 -0.49 -11.94 -0.61
N LEU A 12 0.35 -11.85 0.42
CA LEU A 12 0.96 -10.58 0.84
C LEU A 12 2.31 -10.27 0.18
N PHE A 13 2.97 -11.27 -0.42
CA PHE A 13 4.26 -11.10 -1.11
C PHE A 13 4.21 -11.53 -2.57
N ALA A 14 3.83 -12.77 -2.85
CA ALA A 14 3.93 -13.32 -4.21
C ALA A 14 2.93 -12.67 -5.18
N ALA A 15 1.66 -12.55 -4.78
CA ALA A 15 0.62 -11.95 -5.60
C ALA A 15 0.91 -10.47 -5.93
N PRO A 16 1.24 -9.58 -4.96
CA PRO A 16 1.70 -8.23 -5.24
C PRO A 16 2.86 -8.19 -6.23
N PHE A 17 3.89 -9.03 -6.04
CA PHE A 17 5.02 -9.04 -6.97
C PHE A 17 4.59 -9.41 -8.39
N CYS A 18 3.76 -10.44 -8.55
CA CYS A 18 3.25 -10.88 -9.85
C CYS A 18 2.40 -9.80 -10.53
N ILE A 19 1.45 -9.22 -9.79
CA ILE A 19 0.55 -8.15 -10.29
C ILE A 19 1.34 -6.91 -10.69
N GLY A 20 2.37 -6.56 -9.90
CA GLY A 20 3.21 -5.40 -10.12
C GLY A 20 4.05 -5.42 -11.40
N LEU A 21 4.28 -6.60 -11.98
CA LEU A 21 4.99 -6.71 -13.26
C LEU A 21 4.22 -6.03 -14.41
N PHE A 22 2.88 -5.98 -14.33
CA PHE A 22 2.05 -5.36 -15.34
C PHE A 22 2.26 -3.83 -15.45
N PRO A 23 2.05 -3.01 -14.40
CA PRO A 23 2.27 -1.57 -14.51
C PRO A 23 3.73 -1.22 -14.79
N VAL A 24 4.70 -1.95 -14.21
CA VAL A 24 6.13 -1.67 -14.39
C VAL A 24 6.59 -1.87 -15.83
N ARG A 25 5.98 -2.81 -16.57
CA ARG A 25 6.23 -2.95 -18.01
C ARG A 25 5.99 -1.65 -18.78
N PHE A 26 5.02 -0.84 -18.35
CA PHE A 26 4.65 0.42 -18.96
C PHE A 26 5.22 1.64 -18.22
N MET A 27 6.21 1.44 -17.34
CA MET A 27 6.97 2.53 -16.76
C MET A 27 8.14 2.90 -17.68
N PRO A 28 8.46 4.20 -17.80
CA PRO A 28 9.61 4.65 -18.56
C PRO A 28 10.91 4.26 -17.84
N GLY A 29 11.99 4.15 -18.61
CA GLY A 29 13.33 3.90 -18.10
C GLY A 29 13.59 2.42 -17.79
N GLU A 30 14.75 1.94 -18.21
CA GLU A 30 15.20 0.56 -17.95
C GLU A 30 15.46 0.27 -16.47
N GLU A 31 15.71 1.32 -15.68
CA GLU A 31 16.00 1.18 -14.26
C GLU A 31 14.78 0.75 -13.44
N ASN A 32 13.59 1.30 -13.75
CA ASN A 32 12.35 0.91 -13.08
C ASN A 32 12.02 -0.57 -13.36
N LYS A 33 12.32 -1.04 -14.58
CA LYS A 33 12.12 -2.44 -15.01
C LYS A 33 13.10 -3.41 -14.34
N LYS A 34 14.17 -2.92 -13.72
CA LYS A 34 15.18 -3.72 -12.99
C LYS A 34 15.00 -3.66 -11.47
N ASP A 35 14.09 -2.84 -10.97
CA ASP A 35 13.91 -2.61 -9.54
C ASP A 35 12.79 -3.48 -8.93
N PRO A 36 13.12 -4.56 -8.19
CA PRO A 36 12.11 -5.46 -7.62
C PRO A 36 11.22 -4.77 -6.58
N VAL A 37 11.73 -3.74 -5.90
CA VAL A 37 10.96 -3.00 -4.90
C VAL A 37 9.85 -2.20 -5.60
N THR A 38 10.14 -1.57 -6.74
CA THR A 38 9.13 -0.85 -7.53
C THR A 38 8.02 -1.79 -8.03
N VAL A 39 8.37 -2.99 -8.47
CA VAL A 39 7.39 -4.03 -8.86
C VAL A 39 6.51 -4.40 -7.67
N TYR A 40 7.10 -4.76 -6.53
CA TYR A 40 6.34 -5.15 -5.35
C TYR A 40 5.38 -4.05 -4.88
N LEU A 41 5.87 -2.81 -4.73
CA LEU A 41 5.05 -1.68 -4.27
C LEU A 41 3.90 -1.34 -5.23
N ALA A 42 4.17 -1.31 -6.54
CA ALA A 42 3.15 -1.05 -7.55
C ALA A 42 2.04 -2.11 -7.53
N GLY A 43 2.42 -3.38 -7.40
CA GLY A 43 1.47 -4.48 -7.33
C GLY A 43 0.73 -4.58 -6.01
N PHE A 44 1.36 -4.21 -4.89
CA PHE A 44 0.71 -4.15 -3.57
C PHE A 44 -0.41 -3.12 -3.57
N LEU A 45 -0.16 -1.93 -4.10
CA LEU A 45 -1.18 -0.88 -4.25
C LEU A 45 -2.30 -1.29 -5.21
N LEU A 46 -1.97 -1.95 -6.33
CA LEU A 46 -2.98 -2.47 -7.26
C LEU A 46 -3.85 -3.55 -6.64
N MET A 47 -3.26 -4.46 -5.88
CA MET A 47 -3.97 -5.52 -5.18
C MET A 47 -5.04 -4.94 -4.22
N LEU A 48 -4.67 -3.91 -3.46
CA LEU A 48 -5.55 -3.21 -2.54
C LEU A 48 -6.64 -2.40 -3.29
N ALA A 49 -6.26 -1.71 -4.37
CA ALA A 49 -7.19 -0.98 -5.22
C ALA A 49 -8.28 -1.89 -5.83
N VAL A 50 -7.88 -3.07 -6.32
CA VAL A 50 -8.82 -4.07 -6.86
C VAL A 50 -9.75 -4.60 -5.78
N PHE A 51 -9.26 -4.81 -4.56
CA PHE A 51 -10.10 -5.20 -3.44
C PHE A 51 -11.17 -4.16 -3.17
N GLN A 52 -10.78 -2.90 -3.04
CA GLN A 52 -11.69 -1.78 -2.82
C GLN A 52 -12.76 -1.65 -3.91
N LEU A 53 -12.35 -1.81 -5.19
CA LEU A 53 -13.28 -1.76 -6.33
C LEU A 53 -14.36 -2.83 -6.24
N LEU A 54 -13.97 -4.05 -5.85
CA LEU A 54 -14.85 -5.20 -5.77
C LEU A 54 -15.73 -5.17 -4.52
N ALA A 55 -15.13 -4.86 -3.37
CA ALA A 55 -15.76 -5.01 -2.07
C ALA A 55 -16.90 -4.00 -1.87
N VAL A 56 -16.72 -2.73 -2.26
CA VAL A 56 -17.71 -1.68 -2.00
C VAL A 56 -19.09 -1.99 -2.61
N PRO A 57 -19.24 -2.31 -3.91
CA PRO A 57 -20.55 -2.65 -4.46
C PRO A 57 -21.22 -3.83 -3.77
N ILE A 58 -20.44 -4.86 -3.41
CA ILE A 58 -20.98 -6.05 -2.72
C ILE A 58 -21.42 -5.70 -1.31
N ILE A 59 -20.62 -4.92 -0.57
CA ILE A 59 -20.99 -4.41 0.75
C ILE A 59 -22.29 -3.63 0.67
N LEU A 60 -22.50 -2.75 -0.32
CA LEU A 60 -23.72 -1.96 -0.39
C LEU A 60 -24.95 -2.80 -0.75
N ILE A 61 -24.83 -3.74 -1.70
CA ILE A 61 -25.97 -4.47 -2.27
C ILE A 61 -26.32 -5.75 -1.48
N LYS A 62 -25.32 -6.46 -0.95
CA LYS A 62 -25.51 -7.82 -0.40
C LYS A 62 -25.13 -7.89 1.08
N PRO A 63 -26.12 -7.93 1.99
CA PRO A 63 -25.85 -8.05 3.43
C PRO A 63 -24.98 -9.26 3.81
N TRP A 64 -25.26 -10.42 3.22
CA TRP A 64 -24.52 -11.68 3.41
C TRP A 64 -23.47 -11.89 2.31
N GLY A 65 -22.84 -10.80 1.87
CA GLY A 65 -21.99 -10.73 0.68
C GLY A 65 -20.54 -11.21 0.87
N PHE A 66 -20.12 -11.54 2.10
CA PHE A 66 -18.71 -11.80 2.38
C PHE A 66 -18.14 -13.02 1.63
N PRO A 67 -18.82 -14.19 1.53
CA PRO A 67 -18.36 -15.32 0.72
C PRO A 67 -18.15 -14.98 -0.75
N GLN A 68 -18.99 -14.09 -1.30
CA GLN A 68 -18.87 -13.60 -2.67
C GLN A 68 -17.62 -12.74 -2.82
N ILE A 69 -17.32 -11.84 -1.87
CA ILE A 69 -16.05 -11.08 -1.85
C ILE A 69 -14.87 -12.05 -1.82
N VAL A 70 -14.88 -13.03 -0.91
CA VAL A 70 -13.78 -13.99 -0.76
C VAL A 70 -13.54 -14.77 -2.05
N THR A 71 -14.59 -15.32 -2.65
CA THR A 71 -14.48 -16.11 -3.88
C THR A 71 -14.03 -15.25 -5.06
N LEU A 72 -14.73 -14.14 -5.32
CA LEU A 72 -14.44 -13.29 -6.48
C LEU A 72 -13.05 -12.65 -6.37
N TYR A 73 -12.67 -12.17 -5.19
CA TYR A 73 -11.36 -11.58 -5.01
C TYR A 73 -10.24 -12.61 -5.13
N SER A 74 -10.41 -13.83 -4.60
CA SER A 74 -9.43 -14.91 -4.78
C SER A 74 -9.22 -15.24 -6.26
N VAL A 75 -10.31 -15.37 -7.02
CA VAL A 75 -10.26 -15.62 -8.47
C VAL A 75 -9.56 -14.48 -9.20
N LEU A 76 -9.91 -13.22 -8.89
CA LEU A 76 -9.27 -12.05 -9.46
C LEU A 76 -7.78 -11.98 -9.11
N LEU A 77 -7.41 -12.29 -7.87
CA LEU A 77 -6.02 -12.26 -7.42
C LEU A 77 -5.16 -13.27 -8.20
N VAL A 78 -5.66 -14.49 -8.40
CA VAL A 78 -5.00 -15.52 -9.22
C VAL A 78 -4.93 -15.08 -10.67
N GLY A 79 -6.04 -14.59 -11.25
CA GLY A 79 -6.10 -14.13 -12.63
C GLY A 79 -5.16 -12.96 -12.92
N LEU A 80 -5.12 -11.95 -12.04
CA LEU A 80 -4.23 -10.80 -12.16
C LEU A 80 -2.76 -11.19 -11.95
N SER A 81 -2.47 -12.11 -11.02
CA SER A 81 -1.11 -12.63 -10.83
C SER A 81 -0.63 -13.38 -12.07
N ALA A 82 -1.47 -14.24 -12.67
CA ALA A 82 -1.16 -14.94 -13.90
C ALA A 82 -0.97 -13.97 -15.08
N ALA A 83 -1.88 -12.99 -15.24
CA ALA A 83 -1.77 -11.96 -16.27
C ALA A 83 -0.49 -11.12 -16.11
N GLY A 84 -0.14 -10.74 -14.88
CA GLY A 84 1.09 -10.03 -14.54
C GLY A 84 2.35 -10.84 -14.89
N LEU A 85 2.38 -12.14 -14.57
CA LEU A 85 3.48 -13.03 -14.95
C LEU A 85 3.61 -13.21 -16.48
N ILE A 86 2.48 -13.39 -17.19
CA ILE A 86 2.48 -13.56 -18.66
C ILE A 86 2.96 -12.29 -19.36
N THR A 87 2.41 -11.14 -18.96
CA THR A 87 2.74 -9.86 -19.57
C THR A 87 4.11 -9.33 -19.14
N GLY A 88 4.55 -9.69 -17.94
CA GLY A 88 5.76 -9.24 -17.27
C GLY A 88 7.04 -10.02 -17.55
N ARG A 89 7.00 -11.04 -18.43
CA ARG A 89 8.17 -11.91 -18.73
C ARG A 89 9.42 -11.12 -19.14
N THR A 90 9.24 -10.02 -19.87
CA THR A 90 10.35 -9.15 -20.28
C THR A 90 10.97 -8.40 -19.11
N VAL A 91 10.16 -7.95 -18.16
CA VAL A 91 10.61 -7.31 -16.91
C VAL A 91 11.35 -8.32 -16.05
N LEU A 92 10.82 -9.54 -15.90
CA LEU A 92 11.48 -10.62 -15.17
C LEU A 92 12.85 -10.98 -15.74
N LYS A 93 12.97 -11.10 -17.07
CA LYS A 93 14.28 -11.35 -17.74
C LYS A 93 15.28 -10.24 -17.42
N LYS A 94 14.87 -8.97 -17.54
CA LYS A 94 15.73 -7.82 -17.24
C LYS A 94 16.17 -7.77 -15.77
N MET A 95 15.28 -8.16 -14.85
CA MET A 95 15.62 -8.29 -13.43
C MET A 95 16.62 -9.41 -13.20
N ALA A 96 16.43 -10.58 -13.82
CA ALA A 96 17.36 -11.69 -13.71
C ALA A 96 18.76 -11.31 -14.23
N GLU A 97 18.83 -10.64 -15.39
CA GLU A 97 20.08 -10.10 -15.96
C GLU A 97 20.74 -9.05 -15.04
N ALA A 98 19.95 -8.23 -14.36
CA ALA A 98 20.47 -7.26 -13.40
C ALA A 98 21.06 -7.94 -12.16
N VAL A 99 20.44 -9.02 -11.68
CA VAL A 99 20.94 -9.81 -10.56
C VAL A 99 22.24 -10.53 -10.93
N THR A 100 22.31 -11.18 -12.10
CA THR A 100 23.55 -11.83 -12.55
C THR A 100 24.69 -10.83 -12.75
N GLY A 101 24.41 -9.66 -13.33
CA GLY A 101 25.40 -8.60 -13.50
C GLY A 101 25.86 -7.92 -12.19
N LEU A 102 25.14 -8.08 -11.08
CA LEU A 102 25.57 -7.65 -9.75
C LEU A 102 26.62 -8.59 -9.15
N PHE A 103 26.51 -9.90 -9.39
CA PHE A 103 27.50 -10.89 -8.92
C PHE A 103 28.85 -10.74 -9.62
N ASP A 104 28.88 -10.26 -10.86
CA ASP A 104 30.12 -10.00 -11.61
C ASP A 104 30.83 -8.70 -11.19
N LYS A 105 30.12 -7.74 -10.59
CA LYS A 105 30.69 -6.48 -10.14
C LYS A 105 31.26 -6.62 -8.73
N LYS A 106 32.54 -6.99 -8.63
CA LYS A 106 33.38 -6.78 -7.43
C LYS A 106 33.62 -5.29 -7.18
N GLY A 107 32.60 -4.57 -6.74
CA GLY A 107 32.72 -3.19 -6.29
C GLY A 107 33.46 -3.12 -4.96
N LYS A 108 34.31 -2.10 -4.75
CA LYS A 108 34.90 -1.78 -3.45
C LYS A 108 33.78 -1.40 -2.48
N PHE A 109 33.43 -2.32 -1.60
CA PHE A 109 32.42 -2.11 -0.58
C PHE A 109 33.00 -1.24 0.54
N SER A 110 32.42 -0.06 0.79
CA SER A 110 32.84 0.80 1.90
C SER A 110 32.26 0.25 3.21
N TRP A 111 33.12 -0.07 4.16
CA TRP A 111 32.73 -0.58 5.48
C TRP A 111 31.81 0.39 6.24
N GLU A 112 31.99 1.70 6.05
CA GLU A 112 31.12 2.72 6.63
C GLU A 112 29.67 2.59 6.12
N THR A 113 29.51 2.44 4.80
CA THR A 113 28.19 2.26 4.18
C THR A 113 27.53 0.99 4.68
N PHE A 114 28.31 -0.09 4.87
CA PHE A 114 27.81 -1.33 5.45
C PHE A 114 27.28 -1.14 6.87
N ILE A 115 28.06 -0.49 7.74
CA ILE A 115 27.65 -0.21 9.12
C ILE A 115 26.35 0.60 9.14
N TYR A 116 26.22 1.63 8.30
CA TYR A 116 24.98 2.41 8.27
C TYR A 116 23.77 1.58 7.83
N TRP A 117 23.94 0.69 6.84
CA TRP A 117 22.85 -0.23 6.46
C TRP A 117 22.54 -1.26 7.55
N LEU A 118 23.55 -1.73 8.29
CA LEU A 118 23.35 -2.62 9.43
C LEU A 118 22.55 -1.92 10.53
N ILE A 119 22.87 -0.66 10.85
CA ILE A 119 22.11 0.15 11.83
C ILE A 119 20.69 0.39 11.33
N ALA A 120 20.52 0.83 10.07
CA ALA A 120 19.20 1.06 9.49
C ALA A 120 18.34 -0.22 9.53
N GLY A 121 18.90 -1.35 9.09
CA GLY A 121 18.23 -2.64 9.13
C GLY A 121 17.90 -3.07 10.55
N GLY A 122 18.83 -2.92 11.49
CA GLY A 122 18.62 -3.22 12.91
C GLY A 122 17.49 -2.42 13.52
N LEU A 123 17.39 -1.11 13.23
CA LEU A 123 16.30 -0.25 13.72
C LEU A 123 14.94 -0.64 13.13
N ILE A 124 14.89 -1.04 11.86
CA ILE A 124 13.64 -1.50 11.21
C ILE A 124 13.22 -2.85 11.80
N VAL A 125 14.15 -3.80 11.94
CA VAL A 125 13.88 -5.10 12.57
C VAL A 125 13.44 -4.92 14.02
N PHE A 126 14.04 -4.00 14.76
CA PHE A 126 13.61 -3.65 16.12
C PHE A 126 12.16 -3.17 16.13
N GLN A 127 11.76 -2.25 15.25
CA GLN A 127 10.37 -1.78 15.16
C GLN A 127 9.39 -2.92 14.83
N ILE A 128 9.75 -3.78 13.88
CA ILE A 128 8.93 -4.95 13.49
C ILE A 128 8.78 -5.90 14.68
N TYR A 129 9.88 -6.20 15.38
CA TYR A 129 9.88 -7.06 16.56
C TYR A 129 9.00 -6.50 17.68
N MET A 130 9.14 -5.21 17.98
CA MET A 130 8.33 -4.55 19.01
C MET A 130 6.86 -4.56 18.63
N ALA A 131 6.51 -4.22 17.38
CA ALA A 131 5.13 -4.23 16.91
C ALA A 131 4.50 -5.63 16.91
N TYR A 132 5.29 -6.68 16.67
CA TYR A 132 4.82 -8.07 16.72
C TYR A 132 4.61 -8.60 18.14
N THR A 133 5.52 -8.26 19.06
CA THR A 133 5.55 -8.85 20.42
C THR A 133 4.78 -8.05 21.45
N HIS A 134 4.66 -6.73 21.28
CA HIS A 134 4.00 -5.84 22.23
C HIS A 134 2.68 -5.35 21.65
N ALA A 135 1.61 -6.07 21.97
CA ALA A 135 0.26 -5.63 21.62
C ALA A 135 -0.07 -4.34 22.38
N PHE A 136 -0.47 -3.30 21.65
CA PHE A 136 -0.98 -2.06 22.21
C PHE A 136 -2.50 -2.12 22.27
N PHE A 137 -3.08 -1.78 23.42
CA PHE A 137 -4.54 -1.73 23.58
C PHE A 137 -5.09 -0.43 22.97
N ASP A 138 -5.93 -0.55 21.95
CA ASP A 138 -6.59 0.61 21.33
C ASP A 138 -8.11 0.46 21.34
N GLY A 139 -8.81 1.53 21.71
CA GLY A 139 -10.28 1.53 21.76
C GLY A 139 -10.93 1.31 20.40
N ASP A 140 -10.26 1.65 19.29
CA ASP A 140 -10.82 1.45 17.95
C ASP A 140 -10.87 -0.06 17.57
N ASP A 141 -10.22 -0.96 18.33
CA ASP A 141 -10.29 -2.42 18.11
C ASP A 141 -11.69 -2.97 18.31
N ALA A 142 -12.41 -2.41 19.29
CA ALA A 142 -13.81 -2.75 19.56
C ALA A 142 -14.74 -2.45 18.37
N TYR A 143 -14.28 -1.63 17.42
CA TYR A 143 -14.97 -1.41 16.15
C TYR A 143 -14.32 -2.14 14.98
N TYR A 144 -13.08 -1.80 14.61
CA TYR A 144 -12.50 -2.26 13.33
C TYR A 144 -12.15 -3.75 13.34
N VAL A 145 -11.46 -4.22 14.39
CA VAL A 145 -11.09 -5.64 14.50
C VAL A 145 -12.34 -6.48 14.73
N ALA A 146 -13.26 -6.00 15.58
CA ALA A 146 -14.57 -6.61 15.75
C ALA A 146 -15.37 -6.70 14.44
N GLN A 147 -15.34 -5.67 13.59
CA GLN A 147 -15.98 -5.69 12.27
C GLN A 147 -15.38 -6.79 11.37
N SER A 148 -14.07 -7.00 11.42
CA SER A 148 -13.41 -8.09 10.70
C SER A 148 -13.82 -9.46 11.22
N VAL A 149 -13.93 -9.62 12.55
CA VAL A 149 -14.40 -10.85 13.21
C VAL A 149 -15.84 -11.16 12.83
N ILE A 150 -16.73 -10.15 12.89
CA ILE A 150 -18.13 -10.29 12.51
C ILE A 150 -18.24 -10.73 11.06
N ALA A 151 -17.53 -10.08 10.13
CA ALA A 151 -17.57 -10.46 8.71
C ALA A 151 -17.09 -11.90 8.49
N ASP A 152 -15.99 -12.30 9.15
CA ASP A 152 -15.44 -13.64 9.03
C ASP A 152 -16.29 -14.72 9.71
N GLN A 153 -16.99 -14.45 10.80
CA GLN A 153 -17.79 -15.47 11.48
C GLN A 153 -19.22 -15.56 10.96
N SER A 154 -19.85 -14.42 10.67
CA SER A 154 -21.27 -14.35 10.33
C SER A 154 -21.54 -14.23 8.83
N ASN A 155 -20.52 -13.97 8.00
CA ASN A 155 -20.66 -13.61 6.59
C ASN A 155 -21.40 -12.30 6.31
N VAL A 156 -21.76 -11.55 7.36
CA VAL A 156 -22.52 -10.30 7.29
C VAL A 156 -21.57 -9.10 7.19
N LEU A 157 -21.87 -8.18 6.28
CA LEU A 157 -21.07 -6.98 6.03
C LEU A 157 -21.76 -5.77 6.64
N TYR A 158 -21.23 -5.09 7.66
CA TYR A 158 -21.77 -3.80 8.19
C TYR A 158 -23.30 -3.75 8.50
N ARG A 159 -23.95 -4.89 8.80
CA ARG A 159 -25.36 -4.93 9.30
C ARG A 159 -25.45 -5.39 10.76
N ILE A 160 -24.32 -5.63 11.41
CA ILE A 160 -24.22 -6.00 12.82
C ILE A 160 -23.31 -4.96 13.47
N LEU A 161 -23.76 -4.35 14.56
CA LEU A 161 -23.00 -3.36 15.31
C LEU A 161 -21.85 -4.04 16.04
N PRO A 162 -20.58 -3.63 15.81
CA PRO A 162 -19.43 -4.21 16.50
C PRO A 162 -19.51 -4.15 18.03
N TYR A 163 -20.05 -3.06 18.58
CA TYR A 163 -20.07 -2.82 20.03
C TYR A 163 -21.12 -3.63 20.79
N THR A 164 -22.24 -3.97 20.15
CA THR A 164 -23.41 -4.56 20.83
C THR A 164 -23.87 -5.88 20.25
N GLY A 165 -23.42 -6.23 19.04
CA GLY A 165 -23.88 -7.41 18.30
C GLY A 165 -25.31 -7.29 17.74
N LEU A 166 -25.96 -6.13 17.89
CA LEU A 166 -27.31 -5.91 17.39
C LEU A 166 -27.32 -5.63 15.89
N THR A 167 -28.43 -5.94 15.23
CA THR A 167 -28.65 -5.59 13.82
C THR A 167 -28.74 -4.08 13.63
N THR A 168 -28.18 -3.57 12.54
CA THR A 168 -28.23 -2.16 12.15
C THR A 168 -28.43 -2.00 10.65
N THR A 169 -28.85 -0.80 10.23
CA THR A 169 -28.67 -0.34 8.85
C THR A 169 -27.19 -0.20 8.51
N VAL A 170 -26.89 -0.12 7.22
CA VAL A 170 -25.50 -0.01 6.74
C VAL A 170 -24.88 1.27 7.25
N ASP A 171 -23.79 1.13 8.01
CA ASP A 171 -22.93 2.24 8.38
C ASP A 171 -22.11 2.68 7.18
N VAL A 172 -22.66 3.61 6.40
CA VAL A 172 -22.12 4.05 5.10
C VAL A 172 -20.68 4.54 5.22
N ARG A 173 -20.36 5.30 6.27
CA ARG A 173 -19.02 5.85 6.49
C ARG A 173 -17.98 4.74 6.58
N HIS A 174 -18.25 3.72 7.37
CA HIS A 174 -17.30 2.64 7.60
C HIS A 174 -17.38 1.57 6.52
N ALA A 175 -18.53 1.39 5.89
CA ALA A 175 -18.75 0.47 4.78
C ALA A 175 -17.93 0.80 3.53
N LEU A 176 -17.64 2.08 3.29
CA LEU A 176 -16.83 2.52 2.16
C LEU A 176 -15.32 2.40 2.40
N ALA A 177 -14.88 2.29 3.66
CA ALA A 177 -13.49 2.04 4.03
C ALA A 177 -13.29 0.54 4.27
N THR A 178 -12.95 -0.21 3.21
CA THR A 178 -13.03 -1.67 3.23
C THR A 178 -11.83 -2.38 3.87
N LEU A 179 -10.90 -1.65 4.48
CA LEU A 179 -9.74 -2.23 5.16
C LEU A 179 -10.13 -3.35 6.17
N PRO A 180 -11.12 -3.17 7.07
CA PRO A 180 -11.54 -4.25 7.97
C PRO A 180 -12.04 -5.50 7.24
N ILE A 181 -12.69 -5.33 6.09
CA ILE A 181 -13.17 -6.46 5.29
C ILE A 181 -12.02 -7.15 4.54
N TRP A 182 -10.98 -6.41 4.19
CA TRP A 182 -9.75 -7.00 3.65
C TRP A 182 -9.00 -7.84 4.70
N GLU A 183 -8.96 -7.36 5.95
CA GLU A 183 -8.43 -8.14 7.07
C GLU A 183 -9.23 -9.42 7.31
N ALA A 184 -10.57 -9.32 7.27
CA ALA A 184 -11.45 -10.47 7.33
C ALA A 184 -11.19 -11.44 6.17
N TYR A 185 -10.98 -10.94 4.95
CA TYR A 185 -10.64 -11.77 3.80
C TYR A 185 -9.33 -12.54 4.04
N LEU A 186 -8.28 -11.88 4.52
CA LEU A 186 -7.00 -12.53 4.85
C LEU A 186 -7.20 -13.60 5.93
N ALA A 187 -8.01 -13.31 6.95
CA ALA A 187 -8.37 -14.27 7.98
C ALA A 187 -9.08 -15.51 7.39
N ARG A 188 -10.08 -15.30 6.53
CA ARG A 188 -10.87 -16.36 5.91
C ARG A 188 -10.01 -17.32 5.07
N ILE A 189 -9.14 -16.79 4.21
CA ILE A 189 -8.32 -17.63 3.31
C ILE A 189 -7.18 -18.34 4.04
N SER A 190 -6.65 -17.73 5.11
CA SER A 190 -5.55 -18.31 5.88
C SER A 190 -6.05 -19.21 7.02
N GLY A 191 -7.31 -19.06 7.44
CA GLY A 191 -7.85 -19.68 8.64
C GLY A 191 -7.20 -19.16 9.93
N ILE A 192 -6.66 -17.95 9.92
CA ILE A 192 -6.07 -17.27 11.09
C ILE A 192 -7.09 -16.25 11.60
N HIS A 193 -7.27 -16.16 12.92
CA HIS A 193 -8.25 -15.24 13.50
C HIS A 193 -7.96 -13.77 13.12
N PRO A 194 -8.98 -12.95 12.77
CA PRO A 194 -8.75 -11.56 12.34
C PRO A 194 -7.91 -10.70 13.30
N ALA A 195 -8.09 -10.86 14.61
CA ALA A 195 -7.25 -10.16 15.60
C ALA A 195 -5.75 -10.50 15.47
N ILE A 196 -5.41 -11.75 15.15
CA ILE A 196 -4.01 -12.17 14.93
C ILE A 196 -3.51 -11.59 13.60
N ILE A 197 -4.35 -11.53 12.57
CA ILE A 197 -4.01 -10.85 11.32
C ILE A 197 -3.65 -9.39 11.62
N ALA A 198 -4.55 -8.66 12.30
CA ALA A 198 -4.42 -7.24 12.58
C ALA A 198 -3.19 -6.89 13.44
N HIS A 199 -3.03 -7.54 14.59
CA HIS A 199 -1.98 -7.16 15.56
C HIS A 199 -0.65 -7.87 15.36
N SER A 200 -0.61 -9.00 14.65
CA SER A 200 0.63 -9.78 14.50
C SER A 200 1.11 -9.85 13.06
N LEU A 201 0.24 -10.08 12.07
CA LEU A 201 0.71 -10.27 10.68
C LEU A 201 0.84 -8.96 9.90
N LEU A 202 -0.14 -8.05 10.00
CA LEU A 202 -0.10 -6.79 9.25
C LEU A 202 1.10 -5.90 9.60
N PRO A 203 1.55 -5.77 10.86
CA PRO A 203 2.75 -5.00 11.17
C PRO A 203 4.00 -5.54 10.45
N LEU A 204 4.11 -6.86 10.28
CA LEU A 204 5.20 -7.49 9.54
C LEU A 204 5.20 -7.15 8.04
N ILE A 205 4.11 -6.61 7.51
CA ILE A 205 3.96 -6.21 6.11
C ILE A 205 4.02 -4.69 5.97
N PHE A 206 3.15 -3.98 6.68
CA PHE A 206 3.01 -2.53 6.53
C PHE A 206 4.26 -1.77 6.99
N ILE A 207 4.96 -2.21 8.03
CA ILE A 207 6.21 -1.56 8.46
C ILE A 207 7.26 -1.67 7.34
N PRO A 208 7.62 -2.88 6.83
CA PRO A 208 8.52 -3.00 5.68
C PRO A 208 8.05 -2.23 4.45
N VAL A 209 6.76 -2.33 4.06
CA VAL A 209 6.23 -1.64 2.89
C VAL A 209 6.40 -0.12 3.00
N THR A 210 6.13 0.47 4.16
CA THR A 210 6.36 1.90 4.41
C THR A 210 7.84 2.25 4.29
N TYR A 211 8.75 1.44 4.84
CA TYR A 211 10.19 1.66 4.68
C TYR A 211 10.66 1.48 3.23
N LEU A 212 10.04 0.60 2.45
CA LEU A 212 10.31 0.48 1.02
C LEU A 212 9.88 1.73 0.25
N PHE A 213 8.78 2.39 0.62
CA PHE A 213 8.42 3.70 0.06
C PHE A 213 9.46 4.77 0.42
N TYR A 214 9.88 4.85 1.70
CA TYR A 214 10.96 5.76 2.10
C TYR A 214 12.24 5.49 1.31
N PHE A 215 12.62 4.23 1.15
CA PHE A 215 13.78 3.83 0.36
C PHE A 215 13.68 4.33 -1.08
N GLN A 216 12.53 4.15 -1.74
CA GLN A 216 12.35 4.58 -3.12
C GLN A 216 12.32 6.11 -3.28
N ILE A 217 11.69 6.81 -2.35
CA ILE A 217 11.70 8.28 -2.31
C ILE A 217 13.12 8.79 -2.08
N GLY A 218 13.82 8.25 -1.07
CA GLY A 218 15.19 8.62 -0.74
C GLY A 218 16.17 8.33 -1.88
N LYS A 219 16.03 7.18 -2.56
CA LYS A 219 16.85 6.82 -3.72
C LYS A 219 16.77 7.87 -4.83
N ARG A 220 15.59 8.46 -5.05
CA ARG A 220 15.38 9.55 -6.00
C ARG A 220 15.94 10.87 -5.49
N LEU A 221 15.55 11.29 -4.28
CA LEU A 221 15.95 12.58 -3.70
C LEU A 221 17.47 12.70 -3.51
N LEU A 222 18.14 11.60 -3.15
CA LEU A 222 19.57 11.55 -2.84
C LEU A 222 20.41 11.05 -4.02
N LYS A 223 19.84 11.00 -5.23
CA LYS A 223 20.55 10.63 -6.47
C LYS A 223 21.33 9.31 -6.35
N LYS A 224 20.76 8.32 -5.64
CA LYS A 224 21.33 6.97 -5.41
C LYS A 224 22.66 6.95 -4.67
N ASP A 225 22.98 7.99 -3.91
CA ASP A 225 24.08 7.95 -2.94
C ASP A 225 23.70 7.01 -1.79
N TYR A 226 24.14 5.75 -1.86
CA TYR A 226 23.78 4.70 -0.91
C TYR A 226 24.21 4.99 0.54
N ARG A 227 25.24 5.84 0.74
CA ARG A 227 25.65 6.26 2.08
C ARG A 227 24.64 7.24 2.65
N LYS A 228 24.31 8.31 1.90
CA LYS A 228 23.27 9.27 2.32
C LYS A 228 21.91 8.61 2.46
N LEU A 229 21.60 7.65 1.60
CA LEU A 229 20.37 6.87 1.69
C LEU A 229 20.29 6.07 2.97
N ALA A 230 21.36 5.38 3.38
CA ALA A 230 21.39 4.68 4.66
C ALA A 230 21.18 5.63 5.84
N VAL A 231 21.85 6.79 5.84
CA VAL A 231 21.66 7.83 6.87
C VAL A 231 20.22 8.34 6.90
N PHE A 232 19.61 8.58 5.74
CA PHE A 232 18.21 8.96 5.64
C PHE A 232 17.29 7.90 6.25
N MET A 233 17.52 6.62 5.98
CA MET A 233 16.74 5.52 6.57
C MET A 233 16.90 5.43 8.09
N ILE A 234 18.11 5.67 8.62
CA ILE A 234 18.36 5.76 10.07
C ILE A 234 17.55 6.91 10.67
N LEU A 235 17.64 8.11 10.09
CA LEU A 235 16.94 9.28 10.60
C LEU A 235 15.42 9.09 10.63
N VAL A 236 14.84 8.57 9.55
CA VAL A 236 13.41 8.23 9.49
C VAL A 236 13.07 7.21 10.58
N SER A 237 13.90 6.18 10.77
CA SER A 237 13.65 5.14 11.78
C SER A 237 13.69 5.69 13.20
N VAL A 238 14.67 6.53 13.52
CA VAL A 238 14.77 7.18 14.83
C VAL A 238 13.56 8.09 15.08
N LEU A 239 13.16 8.89 14.09
CA LEU A 239 11.96 9.74 14.20
C LEU A 239 10.69 8.91 14.44
N GLN A 240 10.55 7.74 13.81
CA GLN A 240 9.42 6.87 14.05
C GLN A 240 9.44 6.21 15.43
N ILE A 241 10.60 5.82 15.95
CA ILE A 241 10.72 5.21 17.28
C ILE A 241 10.42 6.23 18.39
N PHE A 242 10.96 7.45 18.28
CA PHE A 242 10.83 8.49 19.31
C PHE A 242 9.67 9.46 19.08
N GLY A 243 8.88 9.27 18.03
CA GLY A 243 7.79 10.19 17.66
C GLY A 243 6.51 10.03 18.47
N ASN A 244 6.45 9.10 19.43
CA ASN A 244 5.27 8.84 20.28
C ASN A 244 5.05 9.92 21.36
N THR A 245 4.88 11.18 20.95
CA THR A 245 4.64 12.31 21.87
C THR A 245 3.16 12.51 22.19
N SER A 246 2.26 11.90 21.42
CA SER A 246 0.81 11.90 21.63
C SER A 246 0.18 10.71 20.90
N ILE A 247 -0.98 10.24 21.38
CA ILE A 247 -1.77 9.18 20.75
C ILE A 247 -2.19 9.50 19.30
N TYR A 248 -2.15 10.77 18.91
CA TYR A 248 -2.51 11.24 17.57
C TYR A 248 -1.29 11.45 16.64
N THR A 249 -0.07 11.14 17.08
CA THR A 249 1.11 11.32 16.24
C THR A 249 1.19 10.25 15.15
N ASN A 250 1.83 10.61 14.04
CA ASN A 250 2.04 9.69 12.92
C ASN A 250 2.78 8.42 13.35
N SER A 251 3.76 8.56 14.24
CA SER A 251 4.58 7.47 14.76
C SER A 251 3.83 6.52 15.67
N THR A 252 2.92 7.02 16.53
CA THR A 252 2.03 6.16 17.31
C THR A 252 1.12 5.35 16.40
N PHE A 253 0.52 6.00 15.40
CA PHE A 253 -0.28 5.27 14.41
C PHE A 253 0.54 4.21 13.67
N PHE A 254 1.78 4.53 13.30
CA PHE A 254 2.64 3.64 12.54
C PHE A 254 3.02 2.37 13.30
N LEU A 255 3.45 2.50 14.57
CA LEU A 255 4.02 1.40 15.33
C LEU A 255 3.02 0.70 16.26
N MET A 256 2.01 1.41 16.76
CA MET A 256 1.08 0.88 17.77
C MET A 256 -0.31 0.59 17.21
N ARG A 257 -0.67 1.15 16.05
CA ARG A 257 -2.02 1.04 15.44
C ARG A 257 -1.93 0.73 13.95
N THR A 258 -0.97 -0.09 13.56
CA THR A 258 -0.56 -0.33 12.17
C THR A 258 -1.67 -0.89 11.29
N TRP A 259 -2.61 -1.67 11.85
CA TRP A 259 -3.76 -2.23 11.13
C TRP A 259 -4.80 -1.18 10.75
N GLN A 260 -4.79 0.00 11.37
CA GLN A 260 -5.85 0.97 11.16
C GLN A 260 -5.70 1.74 9.86
N GLY A 261 -6.84 2.05 9.25
CA GLY A 261 -6.91 2.83 8.02
C GLY A 261 -6.32 4.24 8.15
N LYS A 262 -6.41 4.86 9.33
CA LYS A 262 -5.75 6.14 9.63
C LYS A 262 -4.23 6.03 9.51
N SER A 263 -3.65 4.95 10.06
CA SER A 263 -2.23 4.67 9.97
C SER A 263 -1.80 4.41 8.53
N MET A 264 -2.54 3.55 7.83
CA MET A 264 -2.30 3.22 6.42
C MET A 264 -2.33 4.49 5.53
N LEU A 265 -3.28 5.40 5.75
CA LEU A 265 -3.33 6.66 5.02
C LEU A 265 -2.07 7.50 5.25
N CYS A 266 -1.78 7.84 6.51
CA CYS A 266 -0.73 8.79 6.87
C CYS A 266 0.69 8.25 6.64
N ASN A 267 0.91 6.96 6.92
CA ASN A 267 2.24 6.34 6.87
C ASN A 267 2.56 5.63 5.56
N MET A 268 1.57 5.29 4.74
CA MET A 268 1.81 4.52 3.51
C MET A 268 1.24 5.21 2.28
N VAL A 269 -0.05 5.53 2.26
CA VAL A 269 -0.71 6.09 1.07
C VAL A 269 -0.14 7.46 0.70
N LEU A 270 0.07 8.36 1.66
CA LEU A 270 0.66 9.68 1.37
C LEU A 270 2.09 9.54 0.81
N LEU A 271 2.89 8.62 1.33
CA LEU A 271 4.21 8.32 0.78
C LEU A 271 4.11 7.74 -0.63
N ALA A 272 3.13 6.86 -0.89
CA ALA A 272 2.90 6.30 -2.22
C ALA A 272 2.50 7.38 -3.25
N VAL A 273 1.69 8.37 -2.84
CA VAL A 273 1.38 9.55 -3.67
C VAL A 273 2.65 10.34 -3.96
N LEU A 274 3.44 10.68 -2.94
CA LEU A 274 4.70 11.41 -3.11
C LEU A 274 5.67 10.65 -4.02
N TRP A 275 5.80 9.34 -3.83
CA TRP A 275 6.61 8.47 -4.67
C TRP A 275 6.14 8.52 -6.12
N CYS A 276 4.85 8.39 -6.40
CA CYS A 276 4.32 8.47 -7.77
C CYS A 276 4.54 9.85 -8.40
N LEU A 277 4.30 10.94 -7.66
CA LEU A 277 4.47 12.30 -8.16
C LEU A 277 5.94 12.63 -8.45
N LEU A 278 6.85 12.27 -7.55
CA LEU A 278 8.29 12.37 -7.79
C LEU A 278 8.71 11.53 -9.00
N SER A 279 8.14 10.34 -9.16
CA SER A 279 8.44 9.44 -10.27
C SER A 279 7.97 9.97 -11.63
N LEU A 280 6.77 10.54 -11.68
CA LEU A 280 6.26 11.21 -12.87
C LEU A 280 7.10 12.43 -13.24
N TRP A 281 7.63 13.12 -12.24
CA TRP A 281 8.43 14.32 -12.41
C TRP A 281 9.86 14.06 -12.90
N ASP A 282 10.54 13.05 -12.37
CA ASP A 282 11.98 12.82 -12.61
C ASP A 282 12.28 12.41 -14.07
N ASN A 283 11.31 11.77 -14.74
CA ASN A 283 11.40 11.31 -16.13
C ASN A 283 11.29 12.47 -17.17
N ARG A 284 11.78 13.67 -16.83
CA ARG A 284 11.84 14.86 -17.70
C ARG A 284 12.80 14.72 -18.88
N GLY A 285 13.89 13.98 -18.68
CA GLY A 285 15.00 13.89 -19.62
C GLY A 285 14.94 12.68 -20.54
N GLU A 286 14.13 11.67 -20.21
CA GLU A 286 13.97 10.50 -21.07
C GLU A 286 13.11 10.86 -22.28
N THR A 287 13.60 10.45 -23.45
CA THR A 287 13.13 10.84 -24.77
C THR A 287 11.60 10.74 -24.87
N LYS A 288 10.96 11.75 -25.48
CA LYS A 288 9.50 11.94 -25.69
C LYS A 288 8.69 10.71 -26.19
N LYS A 289 9.30 9.54 -26.41
CA LYS A 289 8.69 8.32 -26.94
C LYS A 289 8.15 7.34 -25.87
N GLU A 290 8.70 7.30 -24.65
CA GLU A 290 8.21 6.33 -23.66
C GLU A 290 6.96 6.84 -22.92
N LYS A 291 5.83 6.16 -23.14
CA LYS A 291 4.55 6.46 -22.47
C LYS A 291 4.67 6.15 -20.98
N GLN A 292 4.39 7.13 -20.13
CA GLN A 292 4.40 6.99 -18.66
C GLN A 292 3.17 6.25 -18.08
N THR A 293 2.49 5.44 -18.89
CA THR A 293 1.18 4.85 -18.55
C THR A 293 1.22 4.04 -17.26
N GLY A 294 2.31 3.34 -16.97
CA GLY A 294 2.48 2.56 -15.75
C GLY A 294 2.34 3.39 -14.47
N TRP A 295 2.95 4.59 -14.42
CA TRP A 295 2.84 5.48 -13.26
C TRP A 295 1.44 6.04 -13.06
N TRP A 296 0.70 6.31 -14.14
CA TRP A 296 -0.70 6.75 -14.06
C TRP A 296 -1.61 5.64 -13.52
N ILE A 297 -1.36 4.39 -13.91
CA ILE A 297 -2.08 3.23 -13.37
C ILE A 297 -1.82 3.11 -11.86
N VAL A 298 -0.56 3.21 -11.43
CA VAL A 298 -0.22 3.14 -10.00
C VAL A 298 -0.83 4.31 -9.23
N LEU A 299 -0.79 5.54 -9.76
CA LEU A 299 -1.40 6.70 -9.10
C LEU A 299 -2.92 6.55 -8.94
N CYS A 300 -3.60 6.00 -9.94
CA CYS A 300 -5.01 5.64 -9.85
C CYS A 300 -5.25 4.60 -8.74
N ALA A 301 -4.42 3.56 -8.68
CA ALA A 301 -4.48 2.54 -7.63
C ALA A 301 -4.24 3.11 -6.22
N VAL A 302 -3.32 4.07 -6.08
CA VAL A 302 -3.06 4.76 -4.81
C VAL A 302 -4.30 5.53 -4.35
N ASN A 303 -4.99 6.22 -5.25
CA ASN A 303 -6.24 6.92 -4.93
C ASN A 303 -7.34 5.96 -4.48
N MET A 304 -7.49 4.80 -5.12
CA MET A 304 -8.42 3.77 -4.65
C MET A 304 -8.02 3.20 -3.28
N THR A 305 -6.72 2.98 -3.07
CA THR A 305 -6.18 2.52 -1.78
C THR A 305 -6.40 3.56 -0.69
N ALA A 306 -6.37 4.86 -1.02
CA ALA A 306 -6.68 5.94 -0.10
C ALA A 306 -8.12 5.86 0.42
N ALA A 307 -9.08 5.63 -0.49
CA ALA A 307 -10.49 5.44 -0.16
C ALA A 307 -10.71 4.16 0.68
N MET A 308 -9.95 3.10 0.39
CA MET A 308 -9.96 1.86 1.20
C MET A 308 -9.52 2.10 2.64
N ALA A 309 -8.50 2.93 2.84
CA ALA A 309 -7.96 3.22 4.16
C ALA A 309 -8.99 4.01 5.00
N THR A 310 -9.54 5.10 4.46
CA THR A 310 -10.57 5.91 5.15
C THR A 310 -11.26 6.83 4.16
N THR A 311 -12.51 7.21 4.45
CA THR A 311 -13.27 8.17 3.63
C THR A 311 -12.56 9.52 3.49
N MET A 312 -11.86 9.97 4.54
CA MET A 312 -11.03 11.18 4.50
C MET A 312 -9.77 11.04 3.62
N GLY A 313 -9.35 9.79 3.34
CA GLY A 313 -8.19 9.50 2.53
C GLY A 313 -8.38 9.97 1.10
N ALA A 314 -9.57 9.76 0.54
CA ALA A 314 -9.94 10.23 -0.79
C ALA A 314 -9.81 11.76 -0.93
N PHE A 315 -10.20 12.51 0.11
CA PHE A 315 -10.07 13.96 0.14
C PHE A 315 -8.60 14.39 0.24
N LEU A 316 -7.85 13.83 1.21
CA LEU A 316 -6.48 14.26 1.49
C LEU A 316 -5.53 13.94 0.33
N THR A 317 -5.67 12.78 -0.33
CA THR A 317 -4.85 12.45 -1.50
C THR A 317 -5.20 13.32 -2.68
N GLY A 318 -6.50 13.60 -2.91
CA GLY A 318 -6.95 14.53 -3.95
C GLY A 318 -6.35 15.92 -3.77
N LEU A 319 -6.37 16.44 -2.53
CA LEU A 319 -5.78 17.73 -2.19
C LEU A 319 -4.27 17.76 -2.42
N LEU A 320 -3.54 16.73 -1.98
CA LEU A 320 -2.10 16.63 -2.19
C LEU A 320 -1.73 16.59 -3.68
N ILE A 321 -2.46 15.79 -4.47
CA ILE A 321 -2.28 15.71 -5.93
C ILE A 321 -2.61 17.04 -6.59
N ALA A 322 -3.65 17.75 -6.15
CA ALA A 322 -4.03 19.05 -6.67
C ALA A 322 -2.97 20.12 -6.39
N VAL A 323 -2.54 20.25 -5.13
CA VAL A 323 -1.53 21.23 -4.71
C VAL A 323 -0.21 20.99 -5.44
N VAL A 324 0.29 19.75 -5.41
CA VAL A 324 1.53 19.41 -6.11
C VAL A 324 1.34 19.60 -7.61
N GLY A 325 0.23 19.12 -8.20
CA GLY A 325 -0.08 19.28 -9.61
C GLY A 325 -0.09 20.73 -10.09
N LEU A 326 -0.65 21.65 -9.29
CA LEU A 326 -0.65 23.08 -9.57
C LEU A 326 0.76 23.67 -9.51
N VAL A 327 1.53 23.34 -8.47
CA VAL A 327 2.94 23.75 -8.36
C VAL A 327 3.73 23.28 -9.58
N ILE A 328 3.52 22.04 -10.03
CA ILE A 328 4.16 21.47 -11.22
C ILE A 328 3.74 22.23 -12.49
N ALA A 329 2.44 22.44 -12.67
CA ALA A 329 1.91 23.10 -13.86
C ALA A 329 2.43 24.53 -14.02
N VAL A 330 2.51 25.28 -12.92
CA VAL A 330 3.00 26.67 -12.90
C VAL A 330 4.52 26.72 -13.05
N ARG A 331 5.27 25.99 -12.20
CA ARG A 331 6.74 26.06 -12.17
C ARG A 331 7.38 25.64 -13.48
N ASP A 332 6.86 24.60 -14.13
CA ASP A 332 7.46 24.07 -15.37
C ASP A 332 6.71 24.42 -16.63
N ARG A 333 5.65 25.24 -16.52
CA ARG A 333 4.80 25.65 -17.64
C ARG A 333 4.22 24.44 -18.40
N ARG A 334 3.76 23.42 -17.66
CA ARG A 334 3.19 22.17 -18.20
C ARG A 334 1.73 21.95 -17.75
N PRO A 335 0.78 22.79 -18.19
CA PRO A 335 -0.63 22.63 -17.82
C PRO A 335 -1.25 21.32 -18.35
N GLN A 336 -0.65 20.70 -19.38
CA GLN A 336 -1.09 19.45 -19.98
C GLN A 336 -1.08 18.24 -19.03
N VAL A 337 -0.40 18.34 -17.88
CA VAL A 337 -0.37 17.27 -16.86
C VAL A 337 -1.61 17.31 -15.96
N LEU A 338 -2.25 18.48 -15.81
CA LEU A 338 -3.41 18.66 -14.93
C LEU A 338 -4.60 17.76 -15.27
N PRO A 339 -5.02 17.60 -16.56
CA PRO A 339 -6.12 16.70 -16.88
C PRO A 339 -5.85 15.24 -16.50
N LYS A 340 -4.60 14.77 -16.60
CA LYS A 340 -4.22 13.41 -16.21
C LYS A 340 -4.20 13.21 -14.69
N LEU A 341 -3.74 14.23 -13.95
CA LEU A 341 -3.80 14.23 -12.48
C LEU A 341 -5.27 14.25 -12.00
N ALA A 342 -6.11 15.10 -12.59
CA ALA A 342 -7.54 15.12 -12.31
C ALA A 342 -8.19 13.77 -12.63
N ALA A 343 -7.85 13.15 -13.77
CA ALA A 343 -8.34 11.83 -14.13
C ALA A 343 -7.92 10.74 -13.13
N SER A 344 -6.70 10.82 -12.57
CA SER A 344 -6.25 9.88 -11.54
C SER A 344 -7.03 9.97 -10.23
N CYS A 345 -7.68 11.12 -9.97
CA CYS A 345 -8.52 11.35 -8.79
C CYS A 345 -9.99 10.95 -9.02
N ILE A 346 -10.41 10.57 -10.23
CA ILE A 346 -11.79 10.16 -10.53
C ILE A 346 -12.29 9.08 -9.55
N PRO A 347 -11.53 8.02 -9.22
CA PRO A 347 -12.01 7.03 -8.26
C PRO A 347 -12.36 7.64 -6.90
N CYS A 348 -11.52 8.54 -6.37
CA CYS A 348 -11.79 9.24 -5.11
C CYS A 348 -13.06 10.07 -5.19
N ILE A 349 -13.26 10.81 -6.29
CA ILE A 349 -14.45 11.65 -6.50
C ILE A 349 -15.71 10.78 -6.54
N LEU A 350 -15.67 9.65 -7.25
CA LEU A 350 -16.79 8.72 -7.31
C LEU A 350 -17.12 8.15 -5.92
N TYR A 351 -16.11 7.74 -5.13
CA TYR A 351 -16.35 7.26 -3.77
C TYR A 351 -16.91 8.34 -2.84
N LEU A 352 -16.42 9.58 -2.94
CA LEU A 352 -16.98 10.70 -2.19
C LEU A 352 -18.41 11.03 -2.61
N ALA A 353 -18.72 10.97 -3.91
CA ALA A 353 -20.08 11.17 -4.41
C ALA A 353 -21.03 10.07 -3.88
N VAL A 354 -20.61 8.80 -3.92
CA VAL A 354 -21.37 7.69 -3.32
C VAL A 354 -21.58 7.91 -1.82
N TYR A 355 -20.55 8.35 -1.09
CA TYR A 355 -20.68 8.69 0.33
C TYR A 355 -21.73 9.78 0.57
N VAL A 356 -21.68 10.89 -0.18
CA VAL A 356 -22.62 12.02 -0.03
C VAL A 356 -24.05 11.66 -0.44
N ILE A 357 -24.24 10.74 -1.39
CA ILE A 357 -25.59 10.30 -1.83
C ILE A 357 -26.24 9.36 -0.81
N LEU A 358 -25.44 8.57 -0.09
CA LEU A 358 -25.92 7.53 0.81
C LEU A 358 -26.03 7.97 2.29
N VAL A 359 -25.40 9.09 2.65
CA VAL A 359 -25.54 9.76 3.96
C VAL A 359 -26.63 10.80 3.87
#